data_AF-A0A7Y2YIA3-F1
#
_entry.id   AF-A0A7Y2YIA3-F1
#
_cell.length_a   1.000
_cell.length_b   1.000
_cell.length_c   1.000
_cell.angle_alpha   90.00
_cell.angle_beta   90.00
_cell.angle_gamma   90.00
#
_symmetry.space_group_name_H-M   'P 1'
#
loop_
_entity.id
_entity.type
_entity.pdbx_description
1 polymer ?
#
loop_
_entity_poly.entity_id
_entity_poly.type
_entity_poly.pdbx_seq_one_letter_code
_entity_poly.pdbx_strand_id
1 'polypeptide(L)'
;MSFDQLKNLVTSALEDFKAIDIHEIDVSGQNPLTDLFVIASGNSTRHIKSMAENLIFRAKSAGCPPLGVEGDRDSEWVLVDLNDVIVHLMLPQTRAFYNLEKLWEASSERRSSAAQPA
;
A
#
# COMPACT_ATOMS: atom_id res chain seq x y z
N MET A 1 12.95 11.07 -6.01
CA MET A 1 13.06 9.60 -6.05
C MET A 1 12.24 9.12 -7.24
N SER A 2 12.68 8.11 -7.99
CA SER A 2 11.84 7.54 -9.06
C SER A 2 10.76 6.62 -8.49
N PHE A 3 9.73 6.30 -9.29
CA PHE A 3 8.68 5.35 -8.93
C PHE A 3 9.23 3.99 -8.46
N ASP A 4 10.12 3.37 -9.25
CA ASP A 4 10.73 2.07 -8.89
C ASP A 4 11.53 2.14 -7.60
N GLN A 5 12.23 3.26 -7.36
CA GLN A 5 12.96 3.48 -6.11
C GLN A 5 12.00 3.58 -4.93
N LEU A 6 10.90 4.33 -5.07
CA LEU A 6 9.88 4.49 -4.04
C LEU A 6 9.21 3.15 -3.70
N LYS A 7 8.79 2.42 -4.73
CA LYS A 7 8.26 1.06 -4.60
C LYS A 7 9.21 0.14 -3.83
N ASN A 8 10.49 0.08 -4.23
CA ASN A 8 11.48 -0.75 -3.54
C ASN A 8 11.71 -0.32 -2.08
N LEU A 9 11.67 0.99 -1.80
CA LEU A 9 11.74 1.49 -0.43
C LEU A 9 10.54 1.01 0.39
N VAL A 10 9.33 1.08 -0.17
CA VAL A 10 8.12 0.59 0.50
C VAL A 10 8.25 -0.90 0.78
N THR A 11 8.49 -1.72 -0.23
CA THR A 11 8.55 -3.18 -0.09
C THR A 11 9.62 -3.59 0.94
N SER A 12 10.83 -3.03 0.85
CA SER A 12 11.90 -3.32 1.83
C SER A 12 11.56 -2.86 3.25
N ALA A 13 10.90 -1.71 3.43
CA ALA A 13 10.47 -1.25 4.75
C ALA A 13 9.45 -2.22 5.40
N LEU A 14 8.54 -2.76 4.59
CA LEU A 14 7.54 -3.73 5.04
C LEU A 14 8.18 -5.10 5.34
N GLU A 15 9.08 -5.58 4.48
CA GLU A 15 9.81 -6.85 4.68
C GLU A 15 10.70 -6.83 5.93
N ASP A 16 11.40 -5.73 6.17
CA ASP A 16 12.24 -5.53 7.36
C ASP A 16 11.42 -5.64 8.65
N PHE A 17 10.16 -5.19 8.60
CA PHE A 17 9.22 -5.27 9.70
C PHE A 17 8.47 -6.60 9.79
N LYS A 18 8.73 -7.55 8.88
CA LYS A 18 8.02 -8.85 8.81
C LYS A 18 6.53 -8.68 8.56
N ALA A 19 6.19 -7.76 7.66
CA ALA A 19 4.85 -7.67 7.11
C ALA A 19 4.43 -9.01 6.50
N ILE A 20 3.13 -9.27 6.54
CA ILE A 20 2.52 -10.50 6.05
C ILE A 20 1.78 -10.20 4.76
N ASP A 21 1.94 -11.07 3.77
CA ASP A 21 1.22 -11.02 2.49
C ASP A 21 1.30 -9.63 1.82
N ILE A 22 2.52 -9.12 1.64
CA ILE A 22 2.74 -7.88 0.88
C ILE A 22 2.25 -8.11 -0.55
N HIS A 23 1.24 -7.34 -0.95
CA HIS A 23 0.61 -7.44 -2.25
C HIS A 23 0.64 -6.11 -2.96
N GLU A 24 1.05 -6.11 -4.22
CA GLU A 24 1.18 -4.91 -5.04
C GLU A 24 0.13 -4.95 -6.14
N ILE A 25 -0.67 -3.89 -6.25
CA ILE A 25 -1.74 -3.78 -7.24
C ILE A 25 -1.51 -2.55 -8.08
N ASP A 26 -1.28 -2.77 -9.38
CA ASP A 26 -1.24 -1.70 -10.37
C ASP A 26 -2.63 -1.09 -10.54
N VAL A 27 -2.76 0.18 -10.15
CA VAL A 27 -3.98 0.98 -10.28
C VAL A 27 -3.79 2.17 -11.21
N SER A 28 -2.70 2.18 -11.98
CA SER A 28 -2.45 3.20 -13.00
C SER A 28 -3.60 3.24 -14.01
N GLY A 29 -4.07 4.46 -14.31
CA GLY A 29 -5.22 4.68 -15.19
C GLY A 29 -6.56 4.19 -14.63
N GLN A 30 -6.63 3.72 -13.38
CA GLN A 30 -7.88 3.41 -12.66
C GLN A 30 -8.21 4.47 -11.63
N ASN A 31 -7.16 4.97 -10.97
CA ASN A 31 -7.23 5.98 -9.92
C ASN A 31 -6.46 7.22 -10.40
N PRO A 32 -7.08 8.41 -10.41
CA PRO A 32 -6.36 9.64 -10.76
C PRO A 32 -5.34 10.07 -9.70
N LEU A 33 -5.34 9.45 -8.52
CA LEU A 33 -4.49 9.84 -7.38
C LEU A 33 -3.15 9.11 -7.32
N THR A 34 -3.11 7.83 -7.68
CA THR A 34 -1.91 6.99 -7.47
C THR A 34 -1.82 5.90 -8.53
N ASP A 35 -0.60 5.41 -8.77
CA ASP A 35 -0.33 4.37 -9.75
C ASP A 35 -0.21 2.97 -9.12
N LEU A 36 0.08 2.90 -7.81
CA LEU A 36 0.28 1.62 -7.11
C LEU A 36 -0.38 1.60 -5.74
N PHE A 37 -1.15 0.55 -5.47
CA PHE A 37 -1.47 0.16 -4.11
C PHE A 37 -0.54 -0.93 -3.61
N VAL A 38 -0.06 -0.76 -2.38
CA VAL A 38 0.63 -1.82 -1.64
C VAL A 38 -0.21 -2.17 -0.42
N ILE A 39 -0.69 -3.40 -0.35
CA ILE A 39 -1.51 -3.89 0.76
C ILE A 39 -0.69 -4.92 1.52
N ALA A 40 -0.50 -4.71 2.82
CA ALA A 40 0.19 -5.66 3.67
C ALA A 40 -0.50 -5.82 5.02
N SER A 41 -0.30 -6.96 5.66
CA SER A 41 -0.89 -7.32 6.93
C SER A 41 0.11 -7.27 8.09
N GLY A 42 -0.37 -6.94 9.28
CA GLY A 42 0.39 -7.09 10.53
C GLY A 42 -0.32 -7.99 11.53
N ASN A 43 0.45 -8.65 12.41
CA ASN A 43 -0.08 -9.54 13.47
C ASN A 43 -0.82 -8.84 14.62
N SER A 44 -0.70 -7.52 14.75
CA SER A 44 -1.36 -6.72 15.80
C SER A 44 -1.38 -5.24 15.41
N THR A 45 -2.24 -4.44 16.05
CA THR A 45 -2.27 -2.98 15.88
C THR A 45 -0.92 -2.34 16.19
N ARG A 46 -0.22 -2.82 17.22
CA ARG A 46 1.16 -2.39 17.54
C ARG A 46 2.15 -2.67 16.42
N HIS A 47 2.04 -3.84 15.79
CA HIS A 47 2.91 -4.22 14.67
C HIS A 47 2.64 -3.32 13.46
N ILE A 48 1.38 -3.16 13.06
CA ILE A 48 0.95 -2.25 11.97
C ILE A 48 1.50 -0.84 12.20
N LYS A 49 1.30 -0.31 13.41
CA LYS A 49 1.76 1.02 13.77
C LYS A 49 3.29 1.15 13.66
N SER A 50 4.04 0.23 14.25
CA SER A 50 5.50 0.30 14.24
C SER A 50 6.06 0.23 12.82
N MET A 51 5.41 -0.58 11.97
CA MET A 51 5.73 -0.70 10.55
C MET A 51 5.41 0.60 9.78
N ALA A 52 4.24 1.19 10.00
CA ALA A 52 3.86 2.48 9.40
C ALA A 52 4.83 3.59 9.81
N GLU A 53 5.14 3.71 11.10
CA GLU A 53 6.09 4.70 11.64
C GLU A 53 7.48 4.55 10.99
N ASN A 54 7.94 3.31 10.81
CA ASN A 54 9.23 3.06 10.15
C ASN A 54 9.20 3.43 8.66
N LEU A 55 8.14 3.04 7.94
CA LEU A 55 7.96 3.42 6.54
C LEU A 55 7.98 4.94 6.38
N ILE A 56 7.22 5.65 7.21
CA ILE A 56 7.17 7.13 7.22
C ILE A 56 8.56 7.71 7.48
N PHE A 57 9.31 7.17 8.46
CA PHE A 57 10.66 7.62 8.76
C PHE A 57 11.62 7.42 7.59
N ARG A 58 11.60 6.25 6.95
CA ARG A 58 12.45 5.96 5.78
C ARG A 58 12.09 6.84 4.59
N ALA A 59 10.81 7.00 4.30
CA ALA A 59 10.33 7.83 3.21
C ALA A 59 10.76 9.30 3.39
N LYS A 60 10.58 9.86 4.60
CA LYS A 60 11.10 11.20 4.96
C LYS A 60 12.62 11.31 4.78
N SER A 61 13.36 10.31 5.24
CA SER A 61 14.83 10.27 5.14
C SER A 61 15.32 10.20 3.69
N ALA A 62 14.52 9.60 2.79
CA ALA A 62 14.77 9.54 1.36
C ALA A 62 14.31 10.79 0.59
N GLY A 63 13.79 11.82 1.28
CA GLY A 63 13.29 13.04 0.66
C GLY A 63 11.88 12.93 0.07
N CYS A 64 11.13 11.89 0.44
CA CYS A 64 9.76 11.64 0.01
C CYS A 64 8.83 11.59 1.24
N PRO A 65 8.56 12.71 1.92
CA PRO A 65 7.63 12.72 3.04
C PRO A 65 6.22 12.29 2.58
N PRO A 66 5.48 11.50 3.37
CA PRO A 66 4.09 11.20 3.05
C PRO A 66 3.25 12.46 2.93
N LEU A 67 2.33 12.47 1.96
CA LEU A 67 1.33 13.53 1.79
C LEU A 67 0.28 13.48 2.91
N GLY A 68 -0.03 12.26 3.35
CA GLY A 68 -1.01 12.00 4.40
C GLY A 68 -0.77 10.66 5.07
N VAL A 69 -1.21 10.56 6.33
CA VAL A 69 -1.27 9.31 7.08
C VAL A 69 -2.63 9.27 7.79
N GLU A 70 -3.38 8.21 7.57
CA GLU A 70 -4.68 7.98 8.20
C GLU A 70 -4.65 6.72 9.07
N GLY A 71 -5.51 6.69 10.09
CA GLY A 71 -5.52 5.64 11.13
C GLY A 71 -4.87 6.12 12.43
N ASP A 72 -5.62 6.06 13.53
CA ASP A 72 -5.15 6.47 14.85
C ASP A 72 -4.41 5.34 15.60
N ARG A 73 -3.94 5.60 16.83
CA ARG A 73 -3.12 4.72 17.68
C ARG A 73 -3.61 3.28 17.81
N ASP A 74 -4.92 3.09 17.86
CA ASP A 74 -5.56 1.78 18.04
C ASP A 74 -6.22 1.27 16.75
N SER A 75 -5.90 1.89 15.60
CA SER A 75 -6.50 1.51 14.33
C SER A 75 -6.00 0.15 13.86
N GLU A 76 -6.94 -0.69 13.42
CA GLU A 76 -6.67 -1.95 12.73
C GLU A 76 -6.26 -1.74 11.27
N TRP A 77 -6.32 -0.49 10.80
CA TRP A 77 -5.97 -0.08 9.45
C TRP A 77 -5.25 1.27 9.47
N VAL A 78 -4.05 1.29 8.92
CA VAL A 78 -3.29 2.52 8.64
C VAL A 78 -3.11 2.68 7.14
N LEU A 79 -3.30 3.91 6.65
CA LEU A 79 -3.02 4.31 5.27
C LEU A 79 -1.85 5.28 5.29
N VAL A 80 -0.86 5.03 4.44
CA VAL A 80 0.27 5.96 4.20
C VAL A 80 0.26 6.36 2.74
N ASP A 81 0.06 7.66 2.48
CA ASP A 81 0.02 8.23 1.14
C ASP A 81 1.41 8.78 0.76
N LEU A 82 2.07 8.14 -0.21
CA LEU A 82 3.36 8.55 -0.76
C LEU A 82 3.22 9.08 -2.20
N ASN A 83 2.07 9.65 -2.55
CA ASN A 83 1.70 10.13 -3.88
C ASN A 83 1.57 8.99 -4.91
N ASP A 84 2.68 8.56 -5.51
CA ASP A 84 2.68 7.56 -6.59
C ASP A 84 2.43 6.12 -6.08
N VAL A 85 2.60 5.92 -4.76
CA VAL A 85 2.32 4.67 -4.05
C VAL A 85 1.48 4.96 -2.81
N ILE A 86 0.34 4.31 -2.67
CA ILE A 86 -0.45 4.32 -1.44
C ILE A 86 -0.34 2.96 -0.74
N VAL A 87 0.02 2.98 0.54
CA VAL A 87 0.27 1.78 1.34
C VAL A 87 -0.85 1.59 2.34
N HIS A 88 -1.52 0.44 2.28
CA HIS A 88 -2.53 0.02 3.25
C HIS A 88 -1.98 -1.08 4.15
N LEU A 89 -1.93 -0.80 5.45
CA LEU A 89 -1.47 -1.74 6.47
C LEU A 89 -2.64 -2.12 7.36
N MET A 90 -3.03 -3.40 7.37
CA MET A 90 -4.26 -3.86 8.01
C MET A 90 -4.04 -5.08 8.89
N LEU A 91 -4.94 -5.32 9.86
CA LEU A 91 -5.06 -6.65 10.46
C LEU A 91 -5.64 -7.62 9.42
N PRO A 92 -5.30 -8.92 9.46
CA PRO A 92 -5.83 -9.90 8.51
C PRO A 92 -7.36 -9.92 8.44
N GLN A 93 -8.05 -9.74 9.58
CA GLN A 93 -9.52 -9.71 9.62
C GLN A 93 -10.10 -8.47 8.93
N THR A 94 -9.52 -7.29 9.19
CA THR A 94 -9.90 -6.03 8.54
C THR A 94 -9.65 -6.09 7.03
N ARG A 95 -8.50 -6.62 6.62
CA ARG A 95 -8.15 -6.85 5.20
C ARG A 95 -9.15 -7.78 4.52
N ALA A 96 -9.49 -8.90 5.15
CA ALA A 96 -10.47 -9.85 4.63
C ALA A 96 -11.89 -9.24 4.53
N PHE A 97 -12.27 -8.39 5.47
CA PHE A 97 -13.57 -7.71 5.48
C PHE A 97 -13.70 -6.71 4.33
N TYR A 98 -12.71 -5.83 4.13
CA TYR A 98 -12.74 -4.81 3.08
C TYR A 98 -12.38 -5.36 1.70
N ASN A 99 -11.48 -6.35 1.63
CA ASN A 99 -11.08 -7.06 0.43
C ASN A 99 -10.78 -6.12 -0.75
N LEU A 100 -9.90 -5.14 -0.50
CA LEU A 100 -9.55 -4.12 -1.49
C LEU A 100 -8.89 -4.73 -2.72
N GLU A 101 -8.16 -5.83 -2.55
CA GLU A 101 -7.56 -6.59 -3.65
C GLU A 101 -8.59 -6.91 -4.72
N LYS A 102 -9.70 -7.55 -4.34
CA LYS A 102 -10.76 -7.93 -5.27
C LYS A 102 -11.37 -6.72 -5.98
N LEU A 103 -11.50 -5.58 -5.31
CA LEU A 103 -12.08 -4.36 -5.88
C LEU A 103 -11.21 -3.79 -7.00
N TRP A 104 -9.89 -3.73 -6.77
CA TRP A 104 -8.95 -3.07 -7.66
C TRP A 104 -8.38 -3.99 -8.73
N GLU A 105 -8.26 -5.29 -8.46
CA GLU A 105 -7.89 -6.29 -9.46
C GLU A 105 -8.98 -6.52 -10.50
N ALA A 106 -10.25 -6.65 -10.09
CA ALA A 106 -11.37 -6.81 -11.03
C ALA A 106 -11.54 -5.60 -11.96
N SER A 107 -11.05 -4.44 -11.54
CA SER A 107 -11.03 -3.22 -12.37
C SER A 107 -9.82 -3.22 -13.32
N SER A 108 -8.70 -3.84 -12.92
CA SER A 108 -7.53 -4.06 -13.78
C SER A 108 -7.82 -5.06 -14.91
N GLU A 109 -8.43 -6.20 -14.58
CA GLU A 109 -8.76 -7.28 -15.52
C GLU A 109 -9.78 -6.88 -16.60
N ARG A 110 -10.78 -6.06 -16.24
CA ARG A 110 -11.75 -5.53 -17.21
C ARG A 110 -11.10 -4.67 -18.29
N ARG A 111 -9.96 -4.03 -18.00
CA ARG A 111 -9.24 -3.21 -18.97
C ARG A 111 -8.21 -4.01 -19.77
N SER A 112 -7.55 -5.01 -19.18
CA SER A 112 -6.66 -5.90 -19.94
C SER A 112 -7.43 -6.71 -21.00
N SER A 113 -8.66 -7.13 -20.69
CA SER A 113 -9.57 -7.78 -21.65
C SER A 113 -10.16 -6.82 -22.70
N ALA A 114 -10.38 -5.55 -22.36
CA ALA A 114 -10.82 -4.52 -23.31
C ALA A 114 -9.70 -3.98 -24.22
N ALA A 115 -8.43 -4.17 -23.83
CA ALA A 115 -7.25 -3.72 -24.56
C ALA A 115 -6.68 -4.76 -25.55
N GLN A 116 -7.32 -5.93 -25.70
CA GLN A 116 -6.99 -6.89 -26.76
C GLN A 116 -7.84 -6.61 -28.01
N PRO A 117 -7.28 -6.03 -29.08
CA PRO A 117 -7.98 -6.00 -30.36
C PRO A 117 -8.02 -7.42 -30.94
N ALA A 118 -9.16 -7.76 -31.55
CA ALA A 118 -9.35 -8.97 -32.35
C ALA A 118 -8.43 -8.99 -33.59
#